data_AF-A0A4R3AFE7-F1
#
_entry.id   AF-A0A4R3AFE7-F1
#
_cell.length_a   1.000
_cell.length_b   1.000
_cell.length_c   1.000
_cell.angle_alpha   90.00
_cell.angle_beta   90.00
_cell.angle_gamma   90.00
#
_symmetry.space_group_name_H-M   'P 1'
#
loop_
_entity.id
_entity.type
_entity.pdbx_description
1 polymer ?
#
loop_
_entity_poly.entity_id
_entity_poly.type
_entity_poly.pdbx_seq_one_letter_code
_entity_poly.pdbx_strand_id
1 'polypeptide(L)'
;MTNIGNNIKKLRKVRGLSQQAFADLFNLSRGNISSYEELRAEPKIETVMIIANYFGIPLQSLIQENLSVNQILNFSDYFEPAIVTNSTKKLAGIPLLTREVMMNNTDLLKQIEGAPQLQLPIQSKHKFLAIEFSELIAAPLELEVKEQSILIFEGIEMEYLHLLHNNLGLFLSEEEVFVGKYEQNGEQISLILSSWKKSLFSLSDIRYYWKLYGKFEKV
;
A
#
# COMPACT_ATOMS: atom_id res chain seq x y z
N MET A 1 39.41 -21.22 7.38
CA MET A 1 39.91 -20.07 6.61
C MET A 1 38.69 -19.42 5.98
N THR A 2 38.49 -18.12 6.14
CA THR A 2 37.28 -17.44 5.65
C THR A 2 37.31 -17.28 4.12
N ASN A 3 36.15 -17.19 3.47
CA ASN A 3 36.06 -17.02 2.01
C ASN A 3 36.01 -15.53 1.59
N ILE A 4 36.15 -14.61 2.54
CA ILE A 4 35.91 -13.17 2.37
C ILE A 4 36.76 -12.59 1.24
N GLY A 5 38.08 -12.82 1.25
CA GLY A 5 39.00 -12.28 0.24
C GLY A 5 38.69 -12.77 -1.18
N ASN A 6 38.35 -14.05 -1.32
CA ASN A 6 37.95 -14.64 -2.61
C ASN A 6 36.62 -14.06 -3.11
N ASN A 7 35.66 -13.85 -2.21
CA ASN A 7 34.38 -13.27 -2.55
C ASN A 7 34.49 -11.78 -2.92
N ILE A 8 35.30 -10.99 -2.20
CA ILE A 8 35.61 -9.59 -2.55
C ILE A 8 36.20 -9.51 -3.96
N LYS A 9 37.18 -10.36 -4.27
CA LYS A 9 37.81 -10.42 -5.60
C LYS A 9 36.78 -10.72 -6.68
N LYS A 10 35.87 -11.66 -6.42
CA LYS A 10 34.85 -12.08 -7.37
C LYS A 10 33.80 -10.98 -7.57
N LEU A 11 33.34 -10.34 -6.50
CA LEU A 11 32.42 -9.20 -6.54
C LEU A 11 32.97 -8.06 -7.39
N ARG A 12 34.22 -7.67 -7.11
CA ARG A 12 34.90 -6.62 -7.85
C ARG A 12 34.97 -6.94 -9.34
N LYS A 13 35.34 -8.17 -9.70
CA LYS A 13 35.46 -8.61 -11.10
C LYS A 13 34.12 -8.65 -11.82
N VAL A 14 33.07 -9.18 -11.17
CA VAL A 14 31.71 -9.22 -11.76
C VAL A 14 31.19 -7.82 -12.04
N ARG A 15 31.56 -6.84 -11.22
CA ARG A 15 31.19 -5.43 -11.41
C ARG A 15 32.15 -4.64 -12.31
N GLY A 16 33.17 -5.28 -12.89
CA GLY A 16 34.13 -4.64 -13.79
C GLY A 16 35.03 -3.59 -13.13
N LEU A 17 35.20 -3.63 -11.81
CA LEU A 17 35.90 -2.59 -11.05
C LEU A 17 37.41 -2.88 -10.94
N SER A 18 38.25 -1.85 -11.00
CA SER A 18 39.66 -1.94 -10.64
C SER A 18 39.82 -2.04 -9.11
N GLN A 19 40.98 -2.51 -8.62
CA GLN A 19 41.22 -2.56 -7.16
C GLN A 19 41.18 -1.17 -6.52
N GLN A 20 41.61 -0.13 -7.24
CA GLN A 20 41.52 1.25 -6.78
C GLN A 20 40.05 1.68 -6.70
N ALA A 21 39.28 1.50 -7.79
CA ALA A 21 37.87 1.89 -7.83
C ALA A 21 37.04 1.18 -6.76
N PHE A 22 37.31 -0.09 -6.46
CA PHE A 22 36.65 -0.80 -5.37
C PHE A 22 37.05 -0.28 -4.00
N ALA A 23 38.32 0.09 -3.82
CA ALA A 23 38.80 0.67 -2.56
C ALA A 23 38.13 2.03 -2.29
N ASP A 24 37.97 2.84 -3.32
CA ASP A 24 37.35 4.17 -3.25
C ASP A 24 35.89 4.10 -2.78
N LEU A 25 35.13 3.06 -3.16
CA LEU A 25 33.74 2.85 -2.72
C LEU A 25 33.61 2.69 -1.20
N PHE A 26 34.65 2.19 -0.53
CA PHE A 26 34.61 1.82 0.88
C PHE A 26 35.59 2.63 1.73
N ASN A 27 36.15 3.71 1.17
CA ASN A 27 37.17 4.55 1.81
C ASN A 27 38.37 3.71 2.34
N LEU A 28 38.84 2.78 1.50
CA LEU A 28 39.99 1.92 1.76
C LEU A 28 41.14 2.29 0.82
N SER A 29 42.37 1.86 1.16
CA SER A 29 43.48 1.95 0.20
C SER A 29 43.44 0.78 -0.79
N ARG A 30 43.98 0.98 -1.99
CA ARG A 30 44.24 -0.11 -2.95
C ARG A 30 45.05 -1.25 -2.33
N GLY A 31 45.99 -0.92 -1.44
CA GLY A 31 46.80 -1.90 -0.70
C GLY A 31 45.97 -2.78 0.23
N ASN A 32 44.90 -2.26 0.83
CA ASN A 32 43.96 -3.06 1.63
C ASN A 32 43.24 -4.08 0.74
N ILE A 33 42.69 -3.64 -0.40
CA ILE A 33 41.97 -4.54 -1.32
C ILE A 33 42.90 -5.63 -1.87
N SER A 34 44.12 -5.29 -2.30
CA SER A 34 45.11 -6.28 -2.74
C SER A 34 45.42 -7.29 -1.64
N SER A 35 45.67 -6.83 -0.41
CA SER A 35 45.94 -7.71 0.74
C SER A 35 44.76 -8.64 1.05
N TYR A 36 43.52 -8.17 0.94
CA TYR A 36 42.33 -8.98 1.15
C TYR A 36 42.15 -10.04 0.05
N GLU A 37 42.28 -9.65 -1.22
CA GLU A 37 42.11 -10.56 -2.37
C GLU A 37 43.19 -11.63 -2.50
N GLU A 38 44.36 -11.38 -1.91
CA GLU A 38 45.51 -12.29 -1.86
C GLU A 38 45.57 -13.09 -0.56
N LEU A 39 44.57 -12.93 0.32
CA LEU A 39 44.47 -13.60 1.61
C LEU A 39 45.67 -13.32 2.54
N ARG A 40 46.34 -12.18 2.35
CA ARG A 40 47.44 -11.69 3.20
C ARG A 40 46.93 -10.99 4.46
N ALA A 41 45.72 -10.46 4.41
CA ALA A 41 45.03 -9.88 5.56
C ALA A 41 43.53 -10.15 5.44
N GLU A 42 42.83 -10.19 6.58
CA GLU A 42 41.37 -10.19 6.59
C GLU A 42 40.85 -8.76 6.86
N PRO A 43 39.76 -8.34 6.17
CA PRO A 43 39.09 -7.08 6.48
C PRO A 43 38.46 -7.10 7.88
N LYS A 44 38.38 -5.94 8.52
CA LYS A 44 37.61 -5.78 9.76
C LYS A 44 36.14 -6.11 9.51
N ILE A 45 35.45 -6.63 10.53
CA ILE A 45 34.03 -6.98 10.43
C ILE A 45 33.18 -5.80 9.92
N GLU A 46 33.49 -4.58 10.36
CA GLU A 46 32.86 -3.34 9.88
C GLU A 46 32.97 -3.18 8.37
N THR A 47 34.17 -3.39 7.81
CA THR A 47 34.42 -3.36 6.37
C THR A 47 33.64 -4.46 5.64
N VAL A 48 33.59 -5.67 6.19
CA VAL A 48 32.83 -6.79 5.61
C VAL A 48 31.34 -6.47 5.57
N MET A 49 30.78 -5.90 6.65
CA MET A 49 29.38 -5.49 6.71
C MET A 49 29.05 -4.40 5.67
N ILE A 50 29.91 -3.39 5.52
CA ILE A 50 29.68 -2.32 4.55
C ILE A 50 29.72 -2.88 3.12
N ILE A 51 30.65 -3.79 2.81
CA ILE A 51 30.73 -4.45 1.49
C ILE A 51 29.48 -5.32 1.25
N ALA A 52 29.07 -6.13 2.23
CA ALA A 52 27.86 -6.95 2.17
C ALA A 52 26.61 -6.10 1.89
N ASN A 53 26.44 -5.02 2.65
CA ASN A 53 25.31 -4.09 2.54
C ASN A 53 25.33 -3.26 1.25
N TYR A 54 26.48 -3.02 0.64
CA TYR A 54 26.54 -2.32 -0.65
C TYR A 54 26.13 -3.25 -1.81
N PHE A 55 26.46 -4.54 -1.72
CA PHE A 55 26.22 -5.51 -2.79
C PHE A 55 24.97 -6.37 -2.62
N GLY A 56 24.26 -6.30 -1.48
CA GLY A 56 23.05 -7.10 -1.23
C GLY A 56 23.29 -8.53 -0.85
N ILE A 57 24.45 -8.79 -0.25
CA ILE A 57 24.90 -10.14 0.00
C ILE A 57 24.71 -10.42 1.48
N PRO A 58 24.03 -11.52 1.86
CA PRO A 58 23.96 -11.93 3.25
C PRO A 58 25.37 -12.03 3.85
N LEU A 59 25.57 -11.41 5.02
CA LEU A 59 26.88 -11.34 5.67
C LEU A 59 27.49 -12.74 5.85
N GLN A 60 26.67 -13.72 6.25
CA GLN A 60 27.08 -15.10 6.41
C GLN A 60 27.60 -15.70 5.09
N SER A 61 26.92 -15.47 3.96
CA SER A 61 27.33 -15.94 2.64
C SER A 61 28.64 -15.30 2.19
N LEU A 62 28.83 -14.00 2.46
CA LEU A 62 30.10 -13.32 2.18
C LEU A 62 31.29 -13.91 2.96
N ILE A 63 31.04 -14.39 4.19
CA ILE A 63 32.08 -14.91 5.09
C ILE A 63 32.38 -16.39 4.85
N GLN A 64 31.34 -17.22 4.76
CA GLN A 64 31.44 -18.67 4.88
C GLN A 64 31.36 -19.40 3.53
N GLU A 65 30.67 -18.83 2.54
CA GLU A 65 30.41 -19.51 1.27
C GLU A 65 31.43 -19.14 0.19
N ASN A 66 31.58 -20.00 -0.82
CA ASN A 66 32.31 -19.67 -2.04
C ASN A 66 31.30 -19.24 -3.11
N LEU A 67 31.03 -17.93 -3.18
CA LEU A 67 29.96 -17.39 -4.02
C LEU A 67 30.22 -17.66 -5.50
N SER A 68 29.26 -18.17 -6.25
CA SER A 68 29.35 -18.26 -7.72
C SER A 68 29.02 -16.92 -8.39
N VAL A 69 29.39 -16.77 -9.67
CA VAL A 69 29.04 -15.57 -10.45
C VAL A 69 27.52 -15.41 -10.55
N ASN A 70 26.77 -16.50 -10.77
CA ASN A 70 25.32 -16.49 -10.83
C ASN A 70 24.69 -16.02 -9.51
N GLN A 71 25.20 -16.50 -8.37
CA GLN A 71 24.76 -16.01 -7.05
C GLN A 71 25.02 -14.51 -6.90
N ILE A 72 26.21 -14.03 -7.28
CA ILE A 72 26.57 -12.60 -7.21
C ILE A 72 25.64 -11.71 -8.04
N LEU A 73 25.21 -12.18 -9.21
CA LEU A 73 24.30 -11.44 -10.08
C LEU A 73 22.86 -11.43 -9.56
N ASN A 74 22.44 -12.47 -8.85
CA ASN A 74 21.08 -12.62 -8.34
C ASN A 74 20.88 -12.05 -6.93
N PHE A 75 21.95 -11.67 -6.21
CA PHE A 75 21.83 -11.10 -4.86
C PHE A 75 21.14 -9.71 -4.82
N SER A 76 20.89 -9.06 -5.97
CA SER A 76 20.02 -7.88 -6.00
C SER A 76 18.60 -8.18 -5.48
N ASP A 77 18.18 -9.45 -5.52
CA ASP A 77 16.88 -9.91 -5.03
C ASP A 77 16.90 -10.29 -3.54
N TYR A 78 18.08 -10.28 -2.88
CA TYR A 78 18.27 -10.67 -1.48
C TYR A 78 18.17 -9.53 -0.47
N PHE A 79 18.13 -8.29 -0.93
CA PHE A 79 17.63 -7.21 -0.08
C PHE A 79 16.11 -7.35 0.03
N GLU A 80 15.65 -8.18 0.97
CA GLU A 80 14.45 -7.74 1.69
C GLU A 80 14.79 -6.36 2.27
N PRO A 81 13.96 -5.34 2.02
CA PRO A 81 14.23 -3.98 2.45
C PRO A 81 14.58 -4.01 3.93
N ALA A 82 15.78 -3.50 4.24
CA ALA A 82 16.39 -3.42 5.56
C ALA A 82 15.32 -3.33 6.65
N ILE A 83 15.27 -4.32 7.55
CA ILE A 83 14.42 -4.41 8.75
C ILE A 83 13.46 -3.22 8.79
N VAL A 84 12.35 -3.35 8.06
CA VAL A 84 11.18 -2.53 8.34
C VAL A 84 10.93 -2.87 9.80
N THR A 85 11.31 -1.97 10.71
CA THR A 85 10.74 -1.99 12.05
C THR A 85 9.26 -2.23 11.81
N ASN A 86 8.73 -3.35 12.27
CA ASN A 86 7.34 -3.72 12.08
C ASN A 86 6.43 -2.72 12.82
N SER A 87 6.41 -1.46 12.40
CA SER A 87 5.19 -0.82 12.00
C SER A 87 5.03 -1.09 10.50
N THR A 88 4.74 -2.33 10.11
CA THR A 88 3.84 -2.46 8.97
C THR A 88 2.60 -1.69 9.42
N LYS A 89 2.45 -0.44 8.99
CA LYS A 89 1.19 0.26 9.17
C LYS A 89 0.18 -0.67 8.51
N LYS A 90 -0.60 -1.39 9.32
CA LYS A 90 -1.56 -2.36 8.83
C LYS A 90 -2.48 -1.59 7.89
N LEU A 91 -2.33 -1.85 6.59
CA LEU A 91 -3.16 -1.20 5.60
C LEU A 91 -4.56 -1.77 5.77
N ALA A 92 -5.55 -0.88 5.77
CA ALA A 92 -6.94 -1.28 5.76
C ALA A 92 -7.27 -1.83 4.37
N GLY A 93 -7.75 -3.08 4.32
CA GLY A 93 -8.34 -3.66 3.12
C GLY A 93 -9.76 -3.14 2.96
N ILE A 94 -10.00 -2.37 1.91
CA ILE A 94 -11.29 -1.74 1.61
C ILE A 94 -11.88 -2.45 0.39
N PRO A 95 -13.03 -3.15 0.53
CA PRO A 95 -13.69 -3.78 -0.61
C PRO A 95 -14.07 -2.73 -1.66
N LEU A 96 -13.81 -3.02 -2.93
CA LEU A 96 -14.09 -2.17 -4.07
C LEU A 96 -15.19 -2.78 -4.94
N LEU A 97 -16.34 -2.09 -5.00
CA LEU A 97 -17.39 -2.39 -5.96
C LEU A 97 -17.09 -1.68 -7.28
N THR A 98 -16.76 -2.47 -8.30
CA THR A 98 -16.47 -1.95 -9.65
C THR A 98 -17.75 -1.72 -10.43
N ARG A 99 -17.64 -1.01 -11.55
CA ARG A 99 -18.78 -0.83 -12.47
C ARG A 99 -19.38 -2.16 -12.92
N GLU A 100 -18.56 -3.19 -13.15
CA GLU A 100 -19.01 -4.52 -13.57
C GLU A 100 -19.92 -5.16 -12.52
N VAL A 101 -19.61 -4.99 -11.23
CA VAL A 101 -20.45 -5.48 -10.13
C VAL A 101 -21.80 -4.76 -10.14
N MET A 102 -21.81 -3.43 -10.36
CA MET A 102 -23.05 -2.64 -10.43
C MET A 102 -23.97 -3.05 -11.60
N MET A 103 -23.41 -3.50 -12.72
CA MET A 103 -24.18 -3.90 -13.90
C MET A 103 -24.89 -5.25 -13.75
N ASN A 104 -24.43 -6.11 -12.85
CA ASN A 104 -24.90 -7.50 -12.75
C ASN A 104 -26.29 -7.65 -12.09
N ASN A 105 -26.95 -6.55 -11.65
CA ASN A 105 -28.31 -6.52 -11.08
C ASN A 105 -28.58 -7.60 -10.01
N THR A 106 -27.55 -8.01 -9.28
CA THR A 106 -27.62 -8.91 -8.12
C THR A 106 -27.45 -8.11 -6.84
N ASP A 107 -27.86 -8.69 -5.71
CA ASP A 107 -27.75 -8.09 -4.38
C ASP A 107 -26.33 -7.55 -4.12
N LEU A 108 -26.20 -6.22 -4.15
CA LEU A 108 -24.93 -5.51 -4.06
C LEU A 108 -24.25 -5.73 -2.71
N LEU A 109 -25.01 -5.95 -1.64
CA LEU A 109 -24.46 -6.16 -0.31
C LEU A 109 -23.74 -7.51 -0.21
N LYS A 110 -24.26 -8.54 -0.88
CA LYS A 110 -23.59 -9.86 -0.95
C LYS A 110 -22.29 -9.80 -1.76
N GLN A 111 -22.19 -8.91 -2.74
CA GLN A 111 -20.98 -8.77 -3.56
C GLN A 111 -19.83 -8.08 -2.83
N ILE A 112 -20.09 -7.42 -1.70
CA ILE A 112 -19.03 -6.88 -0.84
C ILE A 112 -18.14 -8.02 -0.31
N GLU A 113 -18.73 -9.18 -0.01
CA GLU A 113 -18.01 -10.38 0.40
C GLU A 113 -17.34 -11.03 -0.83
N GLY A 114 -16.02 -10.85 -0.96
CA GLY A 114 -15.24 -11.37 -2.09
C GLY A 114 -14.87 -10.32 -3.15
N ALA A 115 -15.31 -9.07 -2.97
CA ALA A 115 -14.85 -7.96 -3.78
C ALA A 115 -13.31 -7.79 -3.72
N PRO A 116 -12.67 -7.31 -4.81
CA PRO A 116 -11.27 -6.91 -4.76
C PRO A 116 -11.06 -5.84 -3.68
N GLN A 117 -9.85 -5.81 -3.09
CA GLN A 117 -9.56 -4.89 -1.99
C GLN A 117 -8.54 -3.83 -2.38
N LEU A 118 -8.85 -2.58 -2.06
CA LEU A 118 -7.90 -1.47 -2.03
C LEU A 118 -7.17 -1.46 -0.68
N GLN A 119 -5.86 -1.25 -0.71
CA GLN A 119 -5.04 -1.19 0.50
C GLN A 119 -4.70 0.27 0.80
N LEU A 120 -5.27 0.84 1.86
CA LEU A 120 -5.02 2.23 2.26
C LEU A 120 -4.40 2.31 3.66
N PRO A 121 -3.54 3.30 3.94
CA PRO A 121 -2.91 3.49 5.25
C PRO A 121 -3.86 4.16 6.26
N ILE A 122 -5.07 3.61 6.42
CA ILE A 122 -6.09 4.13 7.34
C ILE A 122 -5.95 3.45 8.71
N GLN A 123 -5.91 4.27 9.76
CA GLN A 123 -5.88 3.80 11.16
C GLN A 123 -7.23 4.08 11.81
N SER A 124 -8.27 3.36 11.40
CA SER A 124 -9.63 3.45 11.96
C SER A 124 -10.19 2.06 12.22
N LYS A 125 -11.10 1.96 13.19
CA LYS A 125 -11.89 0.74 13.46
C LYS A 125 -13.16 0.68 12.61
N HIS A 126 -13.53 1.78 11.96
CA HIS A 126 -14.73 1.87 11.14
C HIS A 126 -14.62 0.96 9.91
N LYS A 127 -15.78 0.55 9.40
CA LYS A 127 -15.86 -0.15 8.12
C LYS A 127 -15.64 0.84 6.99
N PHE A 128 -15.01 0.39 5.91
CA PHE A 128 -14.85 1.17 4.69
C PHE A 128 -15.39 0.40 3.50
N LEU A 129 -15.88 1.14 2.51
CA LEU A 129 -16.33 0.62 1.23
C LEU A 129 -15.85 1.56 0.14
N ALA A 130 -15.29 1.02 -0.93
CA ALA A 130 -14.93 1.79 -2.11
C ALA A 130 -15.86 1.45 -3.27
N ILE A 131 -16.17 2.45 -4.09
CA ILE A 131 -17.00 2.31 -5.27
C ILE A 131 -16.33 3.02 -6.45
N GLU A 132 -16.28 2.35 -7.59
CA GLU A 132 -15.97 2.98 -8.85
C GLU A 132 -17.17 3.82 -9.32
N PHE A 133 -16.98 5.13 -9.38
CA PHE A 133 -18.01 6.06 -9.80
C PHE A 133 -18.29 5.92 -11.30
N SER A 134 -19.58 5.83 -11.63
CA SER A 134 -20.08 5.84 -13.00
C SER A 134 -21.50 6.39 -13.04
N GLU A 135 -22.00 6.72 -14.23
CA GLU A 135 -23.38 7.17 -14.48
C GLU A 135 -24.47 6.22 -13.95
N LEU A 136 -24.14 4.97 -13.60
CA LEU A 136 -25.05 4.02 -12.96
C LEU A 136 -25.41 4.41 -11.52
N ILE A 137 -24.62 5.26 -10.88
CA ILE A 137 -24.82 5.69 -9.50
C ILE A 137 -25.30 7.14 -9.53
N ALA A 138 -26.58 7.34 -9.21
CA ALA A 138 -27.13 8.67 -9.14
C ALA A 138 -26.42 9.49 -8.04
N ALA A 139 -26.01 10.71 -8.35
CA ALA A 139 -25.28 11.59 -7.45
C ALA A 139 -25.74 13.05 -7.58
N PRO A 140 -25.62 13.85 -6.50
CA PRO A 140 -26.00 15.26 -6.52
C PRO A 140 -24.97 16.08 -7.31
N LEU A 141 -25.38 17.24 -7.83
CA LEU A 141 -24.51 18.14 -8.61
C LEU A 141 -23.29 18.63 -7.82
N GLU A 142 -23.41 18.70 -6.49
CA GLU A 142 -22.33 19.07 -5.59
C GLU A 142 -21.20 18.04 -5.52
N LEU A 143 -21.43 16.80 -5.98
CA LEU A 143 -20.38 15.80 -6.10
C LEU A 143 -19.59 16.02 -7.39
N GLU A 144 -18.57 16.88 -7.33
CA GLU A 144 -17.64 17.11 -8.43
C GLU A 144 -16.63 15.95 -8.57
N VAL A 145 -16.97 14.93 -9.36
CA VAL A 145 -16.11 13.78 -9.63
C VAL A 145 -16.17 13.29 -11.07
N LYS A 146 -15.03 12.83 -11.59
CA LYS A 146 -14.96 12.26 -12.95
C LYS A 146 -15.46 10.82 -13.00
N GLU A 147 -15.92 10.38 -14.17
CA GLU A 147 -16.13 8.96 -14.48
C GLU A 147 -14.88 8.12 -14.13
N GLN A 148 -15.11 6.89 -13.64
CA GLN A 148 -14.07 5.95 -13.18
C GLN A 148 -13.24 6.40 -11.96
N SER A 149 -13.64 7.48 -11.30
CA SER A 149 -13.04 7.86 -10.01
C SER A 149 -13.40 6.83 -8.94
N ILE A 150 -12.52 6.62 -7.97
CA ILE A 150 -12.81 5.74 -6.85
C ILE A 150 -13.26 6.60 -5.67
N LEU A 151 -14.50 6.41 -5.23
CA LEU A 151 -15.05 7.02 -4.02
C LEU A 151 -14.87 6.05 -2.86
N ILE A 152 -14.39 6.56 -1.73
CA ILE A 152 -14.19 5.79 -0.51
C ILE A 152 -15.19 6.32 0.51
N PHE A 153 -15.96 5.41 1.08
CA PHE A 153 -16.98 5.67 2.08
C PHE A 153 -16.63 4.98 3.39
N GLU A 154 -16.98 5.64 4.49
CA GLU A 154 -16.79 5.21 5.86
C GLU A 154 -18.15 4.87 6.49
N GLY A 155 -18.22 3.75 7.22
CA GLY A 155 -19.41 3.32 7.92
C GLY A 155 -19.76 4.27 9.05
N ILE A 156 -21.06 4.44 9.30
CA ILE A 156 -21.56 5.38 10.30
C ILE A 156 -21.70 4.68 11.65
N GLU A 157 -21.25 5.33 12.73
CA GLU A 157 -21.49 4.89 14.10
C GLU A 157 -22.48 5.83 14.80
N MET A 158 -23.29 5.29 15.73
CA MET A 158 -24.36 6.03 16.40
C MET A 158 -23.86 7.28 17.14
N GLU A 159 -22.65 7.23 17.69
CA GLU A 159 -22.04 8.35 18.42
C GLU A 159 -21.68 9.55 17.53
N TYR A 160 -21.53 9.34 16.21
CA TYR A 160 -21.11 10.37 15.26
C TYR A 160 -22.24 10.88 14.35
N LEU A 161 -23.51 10.54 14.62
CA LEU A 161 -24.64 10.96 13.79
C LEU A 161 -24.76 12.48 13.62
N HIS A 162 -24.41 13.23 14.68
CA HIS A 162 -24.41 14.70 14.69
C HIS A 162 -23.35 15.31 13.74
N LEU A 163 -22.39 14.52 13.24
CA LEU A 163 -21.35 14.94 12.30
C LEU A 163 -21.70 14.64 10.83
N LEU A 164 -22.92 14.17 10.56
CA LEU A 164 -23.36 13.85 9.21
C LEU A 164 -23.84 15.09 8.46
N HIS A 165 -24.48 16.05 9.13
CA HIS A 165 -25.07 17.21 8.48
C HIS A 165 -24.11 17.89 7.50
N ASN A 166 -24.61 18.21 6.31
CA ASN A 166 -23.88 18.85 5.21
C ASN A 166 -22.74 18.01 4.58
N ASN A 167 -22.57 16.74 4.97
CA ASN A 167 -21.60 15.83 4.36
C ASN A 167 -22.26 15.00 3.25
N LEU A 168 -21.48 14.63 2.24
CA LEU A 168 -21.90 13.66 1.24
C LEU A 168 -21.85 12.25 1.81
N GLY A 169 -22.71 11.37 1.29
CA GLY A 169 -22.83 9.99 1.73
C GLY A 169 -23.40 9.09 0.66
N LEU A 170 -23.28 7.79 0.90
CA LEU A 170 -23.81 6.74 0.06
C LEU A 170 -24.99 6.08 0.77
N PHE A 171 -26.07 5.86 0.03
CA PHE A 171 -27.07 4.86 0.37
C PHE A 171 -26.84 3.64 -0.52
N LEU A 172 -26.70 2.46 0.09
CA LEU A 172 -26.50 1.19 -0.58
C LEU A 172 -27.38 0.12 0.09
N SER A 173 -28.39 -0.34 -0.62
CA SER A 173 -29.24 -1.46 -0.25
C SER A 173 -29.07 -2.62 -1.25
N GLU A 174 -29.89 -3.66 -1.11
CA GLU A 174 -29.90 -4.80 -2.04
C GLU A 174 -30.37 -4.41 -3.45
N GLU A 175 -31.21 -3.38 -3.56
CA GLU A 175 -31.91 -3.00 -4.81
C GLU A 175 -31.51 -1.61 -5.32
N GLU A 176 -30.90 -0.78 -4.47
CA GLU A 176 -30.68 0.62 -4.77
C GLU A 176 -29.32 1.12 -4.28
N VAL A 177 -28.68 1.94 -5.12
CA VAL A 177 -27.47 2.68 -4.78
C VAL A 177 -27.57 4.13 -5.26
N PHE A 178 -27.28 5.08 -4.38
CA PHE A 178 -27.12 6.48 -4.77
C PHE A 178 -26.22 7.24 -3.80
N VAL A 179 -25.57 8.29 -4.29
CA VAL A 179 -24.89 9.29 -3.46
C VAL A 179 -25.84 10.42 -3.16
N GLY A 180 -25.82 10.95 -1.95
CA GLY A 180 -26.60 12.12 -1.57
C GLY A 180 -25.87 12.97 -0.54
N LYS A 181 -26.56 14.00 -0.06
CA LYS A 181 -26.11 14.89 0.99
C LYS A 181 -26.94 14.69 2.24
N TYR A 182 -26.28 14.53 3.38
CA TYR A 182 -26.96 14.40 4.65
C TYR A 182 -27.51 15.75 5.10
N GLU A 183 -28.80 15.79 5.39
CA GLU A 183 -29.46 16.89 6.09
C GLU A 183 -30.00 16.39 7.42
N GLN A 184 -30.04 17.30 8.40
CA GLN A 184 -30.52 17.01 9.74
C GLN A 184 -31.50 18.11 10.14
N ASN A 185 -32.75 17.72 10.39
CA ASN A 185 -33.82 18.60 10.83
C ASN A 185 -34.31 18.11 12.19
N GLY A 186 -33.77 18.70 13.26
CA GLY A 186 -33.98 18.22 14.63
C GLY A 186 -33.36 16.84 14.84
N GLU A 187 -34.18 15.86 15.22
CA GLU A 187 -33.76 14.47 15.43
C GLU A 187 -33.78 13.62 14.15
N GLN A 188 -34.36 14.13 13.06
CA GLN A 188 -34.44 13.40 11.79
C GLN A 188 -33.21 13.67 10.93
N ILE A 189 -32.59 12.61 10.44
CA ILE A 189 -31.50 12.64 9.48
C ILE A 189 -32.01 12.05 8.17
N SER A 190 -31.68 12.66 7.04
CA SER A 190 -32.00 12.13 5.71
C SER A 190 -30.82 12.29 4.77
N LEU A 191 -30.60 11.29 3.91
CA LEU A 191 -29.68 11.39 2.78
C LEU A 191 -30.46 11.82 1.55
N ILE A 192 -30.17 13.01 1.02
CA ILE A 192 -30.93 13.62 -0.07
C ILE A 192 -30.09 13.62 -1.34
N LEU A 193 -30.59 12.99 -2.40
CA LEU A 193 -30.02 13.09 -3.74
C LEU A 193 -30.57 14.31 -4.48
N SER A 194 -31.88 14.51 -4.43
CA SER A 194 -32.58 15.61 -5.10
C SER A 194 -33.92 15.91 -4.42
N SER A 195 -34.64 16.93 -4.90
CA SER A 195 -35.98 17.26 -4.41
C SER A 195 -36.98 16.07 -4.46
N TRP A 196 -36.74 15.10 -5.34
CA TRP A 196 -37.62 13.96 -5.56
C TRP A 196 -37.08 12.65 -5.01
N LYS A 197 -35.80 12.60 -4.63
CA LYS A 197 -35.15 11.38 -4.16
C LYS A 197 -34.36 11.64 -2.89
N LYS A 198 -34.80 10.99 -1.81
CA LYS A 198 -34.13 10.98 -0.52
C LYS A 198 -34.41 9.67 0.20
N SER A 199 -33.57 9.32 1.15
CA SER A 199 -33.78 8.21 2.07
C SER A 199 -33.75 8.71 3.51
N LEU A 200 -34.73 8.29 4.32
CA LEU A 200 -34.82 8.66 5.73
C LEU A 200 -33.93 7.73 6.55
N PHE A 201 -32.97 8.31 7.26
CA PHE A 201 -32.05 7.54 8.08
C PHE A 201 -32.79 6.92 9.28
N SER A 202 -32.53 5.64 9.53
CA SER A 202 -32.99 4.92 10.71
C SER A 202 -31.84 4.09 11.27
N LEU A 203 -31.78 3.98 12.60
CA LEU A 203 -30.78 3.16 13.30
C LEU A 203 -30.87 1.67 12.92
N SER A 204 -32.08 1.17 12.59
CA SER A 204 -32.29 -0.19 12.09
C SER A 204 -31.52 -0.49 10.80
N ASP A 205 -31.31 0.56 10.00
CA ASP A 205 -30.82 0.48 8.63
C ASP A 205 -29.46 1.17 8.46
N ILE A 206 -28.77 1.47 9.57
CA ILE A 206 -27.49 2.17 9.59
C ILE A 206 -26.44 1.54 8.65
N ARG A 207 -26.50 0.22 8.44
CA ARG A 207 -25.60 -0.52 7.54
C ARG A 207 -25.72 -0.12 6.06
N TYR A 208 -26.83 0.48 5.65
CA TYR A 208 -27.04 0.96 4.28
C TYR A 208 -26.49 2.36 4.06
N TYR A 209 -26.11 3.07 5.11
CA TYR A 209 -25.68 4.45 5.06
C TYR A 209 -24.20 4.58 5.35
N TRP A 210 -23.51 5.34 4.51
CA TRP A 210 -22.09 5.58 4.61
C TRP A 210 -21.77 7.06 4.40
N LYS A 211 -20.73 7.57 5.05
CA LYS A 211 -20.23 8.93 4.86
C LYS A 211 -19.09 8.93 3.84
N LEU A 212 -19.06 9.88 2.92
CA LEU A 212 -17.93 10.04 1.99
C LEU A 212 -16.66 10.39 2.78
N TYR A 213 -15.64 9.56 2.65
CA TYR A 213 -14.35 9.71 3.33
C TYR A 213 -13.30 10.36 2.43
N GLY A 214 -13.27 9.99 1.16
CA GLY A 214 -12.32 10.52 0.20
C GLY A 214 -12.58 10.06 -1.23
N LYS A 215 -11.78 10.59 -2.16
CA LYS A 215 -11.84 10.21 -3.57
C LYS A 215 -10.43 10.07 -4.16
N PHE A 216 -10.31 9.19 -5.14
CA PHE A 216 -9.15 9.08 -6.01
C PHE A 216 -9.60 9.36 -7.45
N GLU A 217 -8.92 10.29 -8.11
CA GLU A 217 -9.20 10.68 -9.49
C GLU A 217 -7.92 10.51 -10.32
N LYS A 218 -8.07 9.95 -11.53
CA LYS A 218 -6.98 9.92 -12.51
C LYS A 218 -6.70 11.35 -12.98
N VAL A 219 -5.43 11.72 -12.99
CA VAL A 219 -4.94 13.02 -13.50
C VAL A 219 -4.82 12.97 -15.01
#